data_AF-A0A9D3V6X7-F1
#
_entry.id   AF-A0A9D3V6X7-F1
#
_cell.length_a   1.000
_cell.length_b   1.000
_cell.length_c   1.000
_cell.angle_alpha   90.00
_cell.angle_beta   90.00
_cell.angle_gamma   90.00
#
_symmetry.space_group_name_H-M   'P 1'
#
loop_
_entity.id
_entity.type
_entity.pdbx_description
1 polymer ?
#
loop_
_entity_poly.entity_id
_entity_poly.type
_entity_poly.pdbx_seq_one_letter_code
_entity_poly.pdbx_strand_id
1 'polypeptide(L)' 'KKEENRGSVEFQIVSFTNKIRRLTSHLELHKKDYLSQRGLRKILGKRQRLLSYLSKTNKIRYKELI' A
#
# COMPACT_ATOMS: atom_id res chain seq x y z
N LYS A 1 -16.05 2.05 -18.83
CA LYS A 1 -14.87 1.61 -18.07
C LYS A 1 -14.54 2.72 -17.08
N LYS A 2 -14.94 2.61 -15.81
CA LYS A 2 -14.61 3.64 -14.80
C LYS A 2 -13.09 3.67 -14.69
N GLU A 3 -12.46 4.73 -15.18
CA GLU A 3 -11.11 5.09 -14.77
C GLU A 3 -11.10 5.00 -13.24
N GLU A 4 -10.39 3.99 -12.73
CA GLU A 4 -10.35 3.66 -11.32
C GLU A 4 -9.99 4.93 -10.57
N ASN A 5 -10.98 5.49 -9.86
CA ASN A 5 -10.87 6.79 -9.22
C ASN A 5 -9.58 6.82 -8.40
N ARG A 6 -8.55 7.54 -8.88
CA ARG A 6 -7.21 7.56 -8.26
C ARG A 6 -7.27 8.01 -6.79
N GLY A 7 -8.31 8.75 -6.43
CA GLY A 7 -8.59 9.19 -5.07
C GLY A 7 -9.26 8.15 -4.16
N SER A 8 -9.80 7.04 -4.70
CA SER A 8 -10.43 6.00 -3.89
C SER A 8 -9.44 5.31 -2.96
N VAL A 9 -9.92 4.90 -1.79
CA VAL A 9 -9.11 4.25 -0.77
C VAL A 9 -8.59 2.91 -1.29
N GLU A 10 -9.40 2.17 -2.05
CA GLU A 10 -9.00 0.89 -2.65
C GLU A 10 -7.86 1.04 -3.64
N PHE A 11 -8.00 1.98 -4.59
CA PHE A 11 -6.96 2.23 -5.58
C PHE A 11 -5.64 2.62 -4.90
N GLN A 12 -5.69 3.46 -3.87
CA GLN A 12 -4.50 3.84 -3.11
C GLN A 12 -3.86 2.64 -2.42
N ILE A 13 -4.64 1.75 -1.79
CA ILE A 13 -4.12 0.55 -1.13
C ILE A 13 -3.49 -0.42 -2.15
N VAL A 14 -4.14 -0.65 -3.29
CA VAL A 14 -3.62 -1.50 -4.37
C VAL A 14 -2.32 -0.93 -4.92
N SER A 15 -2.29 0.39 -5.19
CA SER A 15 -1.10 1.10 -5.65
C SER A 15 0.07 1.00 -4.66
N PHE A 16 -0.19 1.23 -3.36
CA PHE A 16 0.83 1.04 -2.33
C PHE A 16 1.30 -0.40 -2.22
N THR A 17 0.41 -1.38 -2.35
CA THR A 17 0.75 -2.80 -2.32
C THR A 17 1.69 -3.17 -3.48
N ASN A 18 1.39 -2.70 -4.69
CA ASN A 18 2.26 -2.90 -5.85
C ASN A 18 3.64 -2.23 -5.67
N LYS A 19 3.67 -1.02 -5.10
CA LYS A 19 4.92 -0.30 -4.81
C LYS A 19 5.76 -0.99 -3.73
N ILE A 20 5.12 -1.52 -2.69
CA ILE A 20 5.77 -2.32 -1.65
C ILE A 20 6.40 -3.57 -2.27
N ARG A 21 5.66 -4.34 -3.08
CA ARG A 21 6.19 -5.55 -3.73
C ARG A 21 7.46 -5.25 -4.55
N ARG A 22 7.42 -4.20 -5.39
CA ARG A 22 8.57 -3.78 -6.20
C ARG A 22 9.78 -3.35 -5.35
N LEU A 23 9.54 -2.56 -4.31
CA LEU A 23 10.62 -2.09 -3.42
C LEU A 23 11.20 -3.22 -2.56
N THR A 24 10.39 -4.18 -2.14
CA THR A 24 10.87 -5.35 -1.41
C THR A 24 11.85 -6.15 -2.27
N SER A 25 11.50 -6.47 -3.52
CA SER A 25 12.41 -7.16 -4.45
C SER A 25 13.69 -6.36 -4.74
N HIS A 26 13.60 -5.03 -4.88
CA HIS A 26 14.78 -4.16 -5.01
C HIS A 26 15.71 -4.27 -3.79
N LEU A 27 15.15 -4.28 -2.58
CA LEU A 27 15.91 -4.33 -1.33
C LEU A 27 16.50 -5.71 -1.02
N GLU A 28 15.96 -6.77 -1.59
CA GLU A 28 16.56 -8.12 -1.52
C GLU A 28 17.94 -8.13 -2.19
N LEU A 29 18.08 -7.44 -3.33
CA LEU A 29 19.34 -7.24 -4.05
C LEU A 29 20.21 -6.17 -3.40
N HIS A 30 19.60 -5.06 -2.94
CA HIS A 30 20.28 -3.89 -2.39
C HIS A 30 20.06 -3.73 -0.87
N LYS A 31 20.53 -4.70 -0.09
CA LYS A 31 20.29 -4.76 1.38
C LYS A 31 20.81 -3.55 2.17
N LYS A 32 21.80 -2.83 1.65
CA LYS A 32 22.41 -1.63 2.27
C LYS A 32 21.73 -0.31 1.88
N ASP A 33 20.68 -0.34 1.06
CA ASP A 33 19.93 0.87 0.69
C ASP A 33 18.95 1.28 1.81
N TYR A 34 19.49 1.91 2.85
CA TYR A 34 18.74 2.34 4.03
C TYR A 34 17.76 3.49 3.73
N LEU A 35 18.03 4.32 2.73
CA LEU A 35 17.14 5.41 2.32
C LEU A 35 15.85 4.84 1.71
N SER A 36 15.97 3.85 0.82
CA SER A 36 14.81 3.15 0.25
C SER A 36 14.06 2.35 1.31
N GLN A 37 14.76 1.69 2.25
CA GLN A 37 14.10 1.02 3.39
C GLN A 37 13.26 1.99 4.23
N ARG A 38 13.77 3.19 4.51
CA ARG A 38 13.02 4.23 5.23
C ARG A 38 11.79 4.67 4.43
N GLY A 39 11.92 4.82 3.11
CA GLY A 39 10.80 5.09 2.20
C GLY A 39 9.73 3.98 2.23
N LEU A 40 10.16 2.73 2.18
CA LEU A 40 9.29 1.55 2.25
C LEU A 40 8.49 1.54 3.56
N ARG A 41 9.14 1.77 4.71
CA ARG A 41 8.46 1.85 6.02
C ARG A 41 7.38 2.94 6.04
N LYS A 42 7.65 4.10 5.45
CA LYS A 42 6.65 5.19 5.32
C LYS A 42 5.44 4.77 4.49
N ILE A 43 5.66 4.06 3.37
CA ILE A 43 4.58 3.56 2.52
C ILE A 43 3.76 2.49 3.25
N LEU A 44 4.43 1.57 3.95
CA LEU A 44 3.78 0.54 4.75
C LEU A 44 2.86 1.15 5.82
N GLY A 45 3.33 2.17 6.53
CA GLY A 45 2.54 2.90 7.53
C GLY A 45 1.38 3.71 6.96
N LYS A 46 1.51 4.25 5.74
CA LYS A 46 0.38 4.88 5.03
C LYS A 46 -0.68 3.84 4.65
N ARG A 47 -0.27 2.71 4.08
CA ARG A 47 -1.18 1.61 3.71
C ARG A 47 -1.92 1.06 4.93
N GLN A 48 -1.23 0.85 6.04
CA GLN A 48 -1.83 0.38 7.29
C GLN A 48 -2.93 1.33 7.79
N ARG A 49 -2.68 2.65 7.76
CA ARG A 49 -3.69 3.64 8.17
C ARG A 49 -4.93 3.63 7.28
N LEU A 50 -4.76 3.49 5.96
CA LEU A 50 -5.88 3.39 5.02
C LEU A 50 -6.69 2.10 5.24
N LEU A 51 -6.02 0.97 5.46
CA LEU A 51 -6.69 -0.30 5.79
C LEU A 51 -7.47 -0.21 7.11
N SER A 52 -6.87 0.39 8.15
CA SER A 52 -7.57 0.63 9.42
C SER A 52 -8.77 1.56 9.26
N TYR A 53 -8.68 2.58 8.40
CA TYR A 53 -9.80 3.46 8.07
C TYR A 53 -10.92 2.69 7.33
N LEU A 54 -10.56 1.88 6.33
CA LEU A 54 -11.53 1.08 5.55
C LEU A 54 -12.22 0.04 6.43
N SER A 55 -11.48 -0.64 7.31
CA SER A 55 -12.02 -1.59 8.29
C SER A 55 -13.08 -0.96 9.21
N LYS A 56 -12.88 0.29 9.62
CA LYS A 56 -13.82 1.03 10.47
C LYS A 56 -15.04 1.54 9.70
N THR A 57 -14.86 1.99 8.46
CA THR A 57 -15.93 2.62 7.67
C THR A 57 -16.77 1.61 6.91
N ASN A 58 -16.16 0.57 6.34
CA ASN A 58 -16.87 -0.45 5.57
C ASN A 58 -16.15 -1.80 5.64
N LYS A 59 -16.64 -2.68 6.51
CA LYS A 59 -16.11 -4.04 6.71
C LYS A 59 -16.22 -4.94 5.46
N ILE A 60 -17.22 -4.72 4.60
CA ILE A 60 -17.41 -5.53 3.38
C ILE A 60 -16.29 -5.21 2.39
N ARG A 61 -16.10 -3.93 2.07
CA ARG A 61 -15.02 -3.47 1.18
C ARG A 61 -13.64 -3.84 1.72
N TYR A 62 -13.45 -3.79 3.04
CA TYR A 62 -12.21 -4.24 3.66
C TYR A 62 -11.95 -5.73 3.45
N LYS A 63 -12.97 -6.59 3.57
CA LYS A 63 -12.86 -8.03 3.33
C LYS A 63 -12.63 -8.37 1.87
N GLU A 64 -13.20 -7.62 0.93
CA GLU A 64 -12.98 -7.81 -0.51
C GLU A 64 -11.55 -7.42 -0.95
N LEU A 65 -10.85 -6.60 -0.16
CA LEU A 65 -9.56 -6.02 -0.52
C LEU A 65 -8.35 -6.75 0.08
N ILE A 66 -8.58 -7.66 1.02
CA ILE A 66 -7.56 -8.49 1.67
C ILE A 66 -7.57 -9.88 1.06
#